data_AF-A0AA95ZBM4-F1
#
_entry.id   AF-A0AA95ZBM4-F1
#
_cell.length_a   1.000
_cell.length_b   1.000
_cell.length_c   1.000
_cell.angle_alpha   90.00
_cell.angle_beta   90.00
_cell.angle_gamma   90.00
#
_symmetry.space_group_name_H-M   'P 1'
#
loop_
_entity.id
_entity.type
_entity.pdbx_description
1 polymer ?
#
loop_
_entity_poly.entity_id
_entity_poly.type
_entity_poly.pdbx_seq_one_letter_code
_entity_poly.pdbx_strand_id
1 'polypeptide(L)'
;MASWLSCLRRYLAASAIGHLVWEVAQLPLYTIWSTGTVREQVIAIVHCTAGDMIIATLAIIIALVVVADADWPSNRFWPTAAATLIGGVAYTGFSEWLNTVVRTSWSYSEWMPVLDLFGFRLGLSPIACSGHVAGDARRHERPAYIT
;
A
#
# COMPACT_ATOMS: atom_id res chain seq x y z
N MET A 1 11.33 -30.81 -7.83
CA MET A 1 10.23 -30.25 -7.03
C MET A 1 10.77 -29.02 -6.30
N ALA A 2 10.18 -27.84 -6.47
CA ALA A 2 10.59 -26.69 -5.66
C ALA A 2 10.10 -26.93 -4.24
N SER A 3 10.99 -26.90 -3.25
CA SER A 3 10.57 -26.99 -1.84
C SER A 3 9.70 -25.79 -1.50
N TRP A 4 8.76 -25.97 -0.56
CA TRP A 4 7.91 -24.89 -0.04
C TRP A 4 8.73 -23.65 0.35
N LEU A 5 9.90 -23.87 0.97
CA LEU A 5 10.82 -22.81 1.36
C LEU A 5 11.40 -22.06 0.15
N SER A 6 11.72 -22.77 -0.93
CA SER A 6 12.20 -22.13 -2.17
C SER A 6 11.11 -21.29 -2.83
N CYS A 7 9.86 -21.76 -2.81
CA CYS A 7 8.72 -21.02 -3.33
C CYS A 7 8.46 -19.75 -2.50
N LEU A 8 8.45 -19.88 -1.16
CA LEU A 8 8.28 -18.76 -0.25
C LEU A 8 9.40 -17.71 -0.40
N ARG A 9 10.67 -18.15 -0.49
CA ARG A 9 11.82 -17.24 -0.72
C ARG A 9 11.69 -16.46 -2.04
N ARG A 10 11.27 -17.13 -3.12
CA ARG A 10 11.05 -16.49 -4.41
C ARG A 10 9.92 -15.47 -4.34
N TYR A 11 8.81 -15.82 -3.68
CA TYR A 11 7.71 -14.88 -3.45
C TYR A 11 8.21 -13.65 -2.69
N LEU A 12 8.87 -13.83 -1.53
CA LEU A 12 9.36 -12.70 -0.73
C LEU A 12 10.37 -11.83 -1.48
N ALA A 13 11.28 -12.43 -2.25
CA ALA A 13 12.22 -11.68 -3.07
C ALA A 13 11.52 -10.91 -4.19
N ALA A 14 10.58 -11.53 -4.89
CA ALA A 14 9.80 -10.89 -5.94
C ALA A 14 8.93 -9.75 -5.39
N SER A 15 8.28 -9.95 -4.24
CA SER A 15 7.52 -8.91 -3.55
C SER A 15 8.42 -7.76 -3.12
N ALA A 16 9.57 -8.02 -2.51
CA ALA A 16 10.48 -6.96 -2.08
C ALA A 16 10.96 -6.09 -3.25
N ILE A 17 11.35 -6.73 -4.37
CA ILE A 17 11.75 -6.01 -5.58
C ILE A 17 10.56 -5.26 -6.17
N GLY A 18 9.40 -5.89 -6.27
CA GLY A 18 8.18 -5.30 -6.84
C GLY A 18 7.74 -4.06 -6.07
N HIS A 19 7.63 -4.15 -4.74
CA HIS A 19 7.28 -3.03 -3.88
C HIS A 19 8.33 -1.91 -3.93
N LEU A 20 9.63 -2.25 -3.90
CA LEU A 20 10.67 -1.23 -4.00
C LEU A 20 10.62 -0.47 -5.34
N VAL A 21 10.48 -1.21 -6.46
CA VAL A 21 10.34 -0.60 -7.80
C VAL A 21 9.08 0.26 -7.86
N TRP A 22 7.99 -0.22 -7.29
CA TRP A 22 6.73 0.51 -7.22
C TRP A 22 6.86 1.83 -6.46
N GLU A 23 7.45 1.81 -5.26
CA GLU A 23 7.65 3.00 -4.44
C GLU A 23 8.57 4.02 -5.11
N VAL A 24 9.65 3.56 -5.76
CA VAL A 24 10.54 4.44 -6.53
C VAL A 24 9.81 5.05 -7.73
N ALA A 25 9.00 4.25 -8.44
CA ALA A 25 8.24 4.73 -9.60
C ALA A 25 7.16 5.75 -9.22
N GLN A 26 6.57 5.62 -8.03
CA GLN A 26 5.55 6.54 -7.53
C GLN A 26 6.10 7.77 -6.83
N LEU A 27 7.39 7.77 -6.47
CA LEU A 27 8.04 8.89 -5.78
C LEU A 27 7.75 10.27 -6.42
N PRO A 28 7.79 10.44 -7.76
CA PRO A 28 7.51 11.73 -8.41
C PRO A 28 6.08 12.26 -8.23
N LEU A 29 5.13 11.41 -7.83
CA LEU A 29 3.74 11.80 -7.59
C LEU A 29 3.54 12.47 -6.21
N TYR A 30 4.56 12.40 -5.34
CA TYR A 30 4.49 12.95 -3.99
C TYR A 30 5.14 14.31 -3.88
N THR A 31 4.62 15.14 -2.98
CA THR A 31 5.19 16.46 -2.67
C THR A 31 6.62 16.36 -2.14
N ILE A 32 6.97 15.28 -1.43
CA ILE A 32 8.32 15.01 -0.90
C ILE A 32 9.39 14.92 -1.99
N TRP A 33 9.01 14.65 -3.24
CA TRP A 33 9.93 14.68 -4.38
C TRP A 33 10.47 16.07 -4.65
N SER A 34 9.62 17.10 -4.57
CA SER A 34 10.00 18.49 -4.86
C SER A 34 10.40 19.28 -3.61
N THR A 35 9.88 18.92 -2.44
CA THR A 35 10.10 19.68 -1.19
C THR A 35 11.01 18.99 -0.18
N GLY A 36 11.19 17.67 -0.29
CA GLY A 36 11.96 16.86 0.66
C GLY A 36 13.41 16.66 0.24
N THR A 37 14.28 16.51 1.23
CA THR A 37 15.69 16.13 1.02
C THR A 37 15.79 14.69 0.50
N VAL A 38 16.91 14.36 -0.17
CA VAL A 38 17.19 12.99 -0.63
C VAL A 38 17.11 11.98 0.51
N ARG A 39 17.53 12.37 1.72
CA ARG A 39 17.44 11.53 2.93
C ARG A 39 15.99 11.21 3.28
N GLU A 40 15.10 12.19 3.24
CA GLU A 40 13.68 12.01 3.55
C GLU A 40 12.99 11.14 2.49
N GLN A 41 13.34 11.31 1.21
CA GLN A 41 12.86 10.46 0.13
C GLN A 41 13.29 8.99 0.30
N VAL A 42 14.54 8.73 0.70
CA VAL A 42 15.02 7.36 0.95
C VAL A 42 14.31 6.75 2.16
N ILE A 43 14.16 7.50 3.26
CA ILE A 43 13.44 7.03 4.45
C ILE A 43 11.99 6.70 4.10
N ALA A 44 11.34 7.54 3.29
CA ALA A 44 9.99 7.31 2.78
C ALA A 44 9.89 5.99 2.04
N ILE A 45 10.72 5.78 1.00
CA ILE A 45 10.72 4.56 0.19
C ILE A 45 10.95 3.32 1.07
N VAL A 46 11.94 3.38 1.97
CA VAL A 46 12.29 2.23 2.84
C VAL A 46 11.15 1.92 3.82
N HIS A 47 10.57 2.94 4.47
CA HIS A 47 9.48 2.74 5.41
C HIS A 47 8.25 2.15 4.72
N CYS A 48 7.90 2.64 3.52
CA CYS A 48 6.76 2.15 2.76
C CYS A 48 7.00 0.71 2.28
N THR A 49 8.15 0.45 1.65
CA THR A 49 8.52 -0.91 1.22
C THR A 49 8.51 -1.90 2.39
N ALA A 50 8.97 -1.48 3.58
CA ALA A 50 8.96 -2.32 4.77
C ALA A 50 7.53 -2.63 5.26
N GLY A 51 6.63 -1.64 5.26
CA GLY A 51 5.22 -1.82 5.59
C GLY A 51 4.53 -2.80 4.64
N ASP A 52 4.72 -2.62 3.34
CA ASP A 52 4.20 -3.52 2.31
C ASP A 52 4.71 -4.96 2.47
N MET A 53 6.00 -5.13 2.77
CA MET A 53 6.57 -6.45 3.01
C MET A 53 5.97 -7.15 4.23
N ILE A 54 5.63 -6.41 5.29
CA ILE A 54 4.93 -6.97 6.45
C ILE A 54 3.54 -7.47 6.02
N ILE A 55 2.79 -6.66 5.28
CA ILE A 55 1.45 -7.02 4.78
C ILE A 55 1.53 -8.24 3.87
N ALA A 56 2.42 -8.23 2.88
CA ALA A 56 2.62 -9.33 1.93
C ALA A 56 3.03 -10.64 2.61
N THR A 57 3.86 -10.54 3.66
CA THR A 57 4.31 -11.70 4.45
C THR A 57 3.17 -12.26 5.31
N LEU A 58 2.42 -11.41 5.99
CA LEU A 58 1.27 -11.83 6.79
C LEU A 58 0.18 -12.44 5.93
N ALA A 59 -0.10 -11.85 4.76
CA ALA A 59 -1.08 -12.37 3.81
C ALA A 59 -0.74 -13.78 3.35
N ILE A 60 0.52 -14.05 2.96
CA ILE A 60 0.92 -15.39 2.53
C ILE A 60 0.93 -16.39 3.70
N ILE A 61 1.33 -15.98 4.90
CA ILE A 61 1.27 -16.85 6.09
C ILE A 61 -0.17 -17.27 6.37
N ILE A 62 -1.11 -16.32 6.38
CA ILE A 62 -2.53 -16.61 6.60
C ILE A 62 -3.07 -17.53 5.50
N ALA A 63 -2.74 -17.27 4.23
CA ALA A 63 -3.16 -18.11 3.12
C ALA A 63 -2.59 -19.53 3.20
N LEU A 64 -1.33 -19.68 3.64
CA LEU A 64 -0.71 -20.99 3.87
C LEU A 64 -1.43 -21.75 4.99
N VAL A 65 -1.82 -21.07 6.07
CA VAL A 65 -2.52 -21.70 7.20
C VAL A 65 -3.96 -22.09 6.85
N VAL A 66 -4.67 -21.26 6.09
CA VAL A 66 -6.12 -21.42 5.84
C VAL A 66 -6.42 -22.24 4.59
N VAL A 67 -5.59 -22.13 3.54
CA VAL A 67 -5.92 -22.63 2.20
C VAL A 67 -4.98 -23.74 1.73
N ALA A 68 -3.69 -23.61 2.02
CA ALA A 68 -2.69 -24.58 1.56
C ALA A 68 -2.83 -25.93 2.27
N ASP A 69 -2.19 -26.95 1.71
CA ASP A 69 -2.05 -28.27 2.33
C ASP A 69 -0.58 -28.61 2.55
N ALA A 70 -0.32 -29.80 3.11
CA ALA A 70 1.02 -30.26 3.43
C ALA A 70 1.93 -30.44 2.18
N ASP A 71 1.34 -30.57 0.99
CA ASP A 71 2.05 -30.80 -0.27
C ASP A 71 2.30 -29.51 -1.07
N TRP A 72 1.94 -28.35 -0.51
CA TRP A 72 2.23 -27.05 -1.11
C TRP A 72 3.75 -26.88 -1.34
N PRO A 73 4.20 -26.40 -2.51
CA PRO A 73 3.43 -25.74 -3.57
C PRO A 73 2.96 -26.68 -4.70
N SER A 74 3.13 -27.99 -4.56
CA SER A 74 2.77 -28.96 -5.61
C SER A 74 1.26 -29.10 -5.75
N ASN A 75 0.53 -28.96 -4.64
CA ASN A 75 -0.92 -28.88 -4.62
C ASN A 75 -1.39 -27.50 -4.11
N ARG A 76 -2.60 -27.10 -4.51
CA ARG A 76 -3.28 -25.87 -4.08
C ARG A 76 -2.50 -24.56 -4.25
N PHE A 77 -1.50 -24.50 -5.14
CA PHE A 77 -0.73 -23.28 -5.40
C PHE A 77 -1.62 -22.08 -5.76
N TRP A 78 -2.50 -22.24 -6.75
CA TRP A 78 -3.35 -21.16 -7.25
C TRP A 78 -4.37 -20.66 -6.20
N PRO A 79 -5.11 -21.53 -5.49
CA PRO A 79 -5.94 -21.10 -4.37
C PRO A 79 -5.18 -20.30 -3.31
N THR A 80 -4.00 -20.77 -2.88
CA THR A 80 -3.18 -20.06 -1.88
C THR A 80 -2.67 -18.71 -2.41
N ALA A 81 -2.25 -18.64 -3.68
CA ALA A 81 -1.82 -17.40 -4.30
C ALA A 81 -2.97 -16.39 -4.43
N ALA A 82 -4.16 -16.83 -4.83
CA ALA A 82 -5.34 -15.99 -4.90
C ALA A 82 -5.76 -15.45 -3.52
N ALA A 83 -5.77 -16.32 -2.50
CA ALA A 83 -6.07 -15.91 -1.13
C ALA A 83 -5.06 -14.90 -0.58
N THR A 84 -3.78 -15.09 -0.89
CA THR A 84 -2.70 -14.16 -0.55
C THR A 84 -2.94 -12.79 -1.18
N LEU A 85 -3.23 -12.76 -2.49
CA LEU A 85 -3.45 -11.53 -3.23
C LEU A 85 -4.70 -10.78 -2.74
N ILE A 86 -5.82 -11.50 -2.59
CA ILE A 86 -7.08 -10.92 -2.09
C ILE A 86 -6.88 -10.38 -0.68
N GLY A 87 -6.23 -11.14 0.21
CA GLY A 87 -5.96 -10.71 1.58
C GLY A 87 -5.07 -9.48 1.65
N GLY A 88 -3.99 -9.44 0.86
CA GLY A 88 -3.10 -8.28 0.78
C GLY A 88 -3.82 -7.03 0.28
N VAL A 89 -4.51 -7.12 -0.86
CA VAL A 89 -5.26 -6.00 -1.45
C VAL A 89 -6.37 -5.51 -0.51
N ALA A 90 -7.12 -6.43 0.10
CA ALA A 90 -8.18 -6.06 1.03
C ALA A 90 -7.63 -5.34 2.26
N TYR A 91 -6.50 -5.80 2.82
CA TYR A 91 -5.87 -5.15 3.96
C TYR A 91 -5.32 -3.77 3.60
N THR A 92 -4.62 -3.65 2.46
CA THR A 92 -4.10 -2.36 1.99
C THR A 92 -5.24 -1.34 1.84
N GLY A 93 -6.30 -1.69 1.12
CA GLY A 93 -7.45 -0.81 0.94
C GLY A 93 -8.17 -0.47 2.26
N PHE A 94 -8.32 -1.44 3.16
CA PHE A 94 -8.88 -1.20 4.50
C PHE A 94 -8.00 -0.22 5.32
N SER A 95 -6.68 -0.40 5.29
CA SER A 95 -5.73 0.42 6.04
C SER A 95 -5.69 1.86 5.53
N GLU A 96 -5.84 2.04 4.22
CA GLU A 96 -5.94 3.34 3.58
C GLU A 96 -7.22 4.05 4.01
N TRP A 97 -8.37 3.39 3.86
CA TRP A 97 -9.66 3.92 4.31
C TRP A 97 -9.66 4.32 5.79
N LEU A 98 -9.09 3.46 6.65
CA LEU A 98 -9.00 3.75 8.08
C LEU A 98 -8.15 4.99 8.36
N ASN A 99 -7.05 5.17 7.63
CA ASN A 99 -6.14 6.29 7.86
C ASN A 99 -6.64 7.63 7.27
N THR A 100 -7.31 7.60 6.11
CA THR A 100 -7.79 8.79 5.42
C THR A 100 -9.17 9.24 5.89
N VAL A 101 -10.12 8.32 6.06
CA VAL A 101 -11.51 8.64 6.40
C VAL A 101 -11.73 8.70 7.91
N VAL A 102 -11.27 7.67 8.64
CA VAL A 102 -11.57 7.55 10.07
C VAL A 102 -10.58 8.36 10.90
N ARG A 103 -9.28 8.19 10.64
CA ARG A 103 -8.23 8.86 11.43
C ARG A 103 -7.90 10.26 10.91
N THR A 104 -8.30 10.61 9.68
CA THR A 104 -7.97 11.89 9.02
C THR A 104 -6.49 12.26 9.19
N SER A 105 -5.63 11.24 9.20
CA SER A 105 -4.22 11.40 9.54
C SER A 105 -3.44 12.11 8.43
N TRP A 106 -4.01 12.19 7.22
CA TRP A 106 -3.48 12.86 6.04
C TRP A 106 -4.53 12.94 4.91
N SER A 107 -4.27 13.73 3.86
CA SER A 107 -5.10 13.88 2.65
C SER A 107 -4.27 13.76 1.37
N TYR A 108 -4.88 13.32 0.26
CA TYR A 108 -4.20 13.23 -1.05
C TYR A 108 -3.85 14.62 -1.61
N SER A 109 -2.80 14.67 -2.45
CA SER A 109 -2.53 15.86 -3.27
C SER A 109 -3.50 15.92 -4.46
N GLU A 110 -3.68 17.11 -5.05
CA GLU A 110 -4.53 17.30 -6.24
C GLU A 110 -4.06 16.50 -7.46
N TRP A 111 -2.80 16.08 -7.48
CA TRP A 111 -2.19 15.32 -8.57
C TRP A 111 -2.30 13.81 -8.39
N MET A 112 -2.83 13.35 -7.26
CA MET A 112 -2.97 11.93 -6.96
C MET A 112 -4.13 11.35 -7.78
N PRO A 113 -3.90 10.44 -8.75
CA PRO A 113 -5.00 9.74 -9.40
C PRO A 113 -5.66 8.82 -8.36
N VAL A 114 -6.90 9.17 -8.01
CA VAL A 114 -7.74 8.40 -7.09
C VAL A 114 -8.59 7.43 -7.91
N LEU A 115 -8.49 6.15 -7.60
CA LEU A 115 -9.42 5.16 -8.09
C LEU A 115 -10.64 5.15 -7.18
N ASP A 116 -11.82 5.28 -7.78
CA ASP A 116 -13.10 5.08 -7.10
C ASP A 116 -13.54 3.64 -7.34
N LEU A 117 -13.24 2.76 -6.39
CA LEU A 117 -13.71 1.36 -6.41
C LEU A 117 -14.85 1.22 -5.41
N PHE A 118 -16.07 1.04 -5.90
CA PHE A 118 -17.25 0.76 -5.08
C PHE A 118 -17.51 1.82 -3.98
N GLY A 119 -17.20 3.10 -4.24
CA GLY A 119 -17.32 4.18 -3.26
C GLY A 119 -16.13 4.34 -2.32
N PHE A 120 -15.09 3.50 -2.47
CA PHE A 120 -13.80 3.69 -1.82
C PHE A 120 -12.89 4.50 -2.74
N ARG A 121 -12.53 5.71 -2.28
CA ARG A 121 -11.45 6.51 -2.87
C ARG A 121 -10.11 5.94 -2.40
N LEU A 122 -9.44 5.20 -3.27
CA LEU A 122 -8.12 4.66 -3.05
C LEU A 122 -7.14 5.45 -3.91
N GLY A 123 -6.15 6.09 -3.30
CA GLY A 123 -5.03 6.64 -4.04
C GLY A 123 -4.30 5.48 -4.70
N LEU A 124 -3.81 5.68 -5.93
CA LEU A 124 -2.99 4.65 -6.58
C LEU A 124 -1.70 4.29 -5.83
N SER A 125 -1.36 4.99 -4.74
CA SER A 125 -0.26 4.59 -3.87
C SER A 125 -0.73 3.93 -2.59
N PRO A 126 -0.24 2.71 -2.29
CA PRO A 126 -0.54 2.05 -1.03
C PRO A 126 -0.04 2.80 0.21
N ILE A 127 0.97 3.67 0.09
CA ILE A 127 1.53 4.36 1.26
C ILE A 127 2.17 5.68 0.82
N ALA A 128 1.43 6.81 0.82
CA ALA A 128 2.11 8.09 0.71
C ALA A 128 2.80 8.41 2.04
N CYS A 129 4.13 8.55 1.97
CA CYS A 129 4.93 9.05 3.06
C CYS A 129 4.46 10.47 3.43
N SER A 130 4.15 10.65 4.72
CA SER A 130 3.80 11.92 5.33
C SER A 130 4.87 12.98 5.03
N GLY A 131 4.56 13.87 4.09
CA GLY A 131 5.29 15.11 3.86
C GLY A 131 4.40 16.26 4.30
N HIS A 132 4.60 16.70 5.55
CA HIS A 132 4.13 17.96 6.14
C HIS A 132 2.65 18.36 5.92
N VAL A 133 1.89 18.31 7.00
CA VAL A 133 0.68 19.13 7.17
C VAL A 133 1.10 20.61 7.15
N ALA A 134 0.83 21.29 6.04
CA ALA A 134 0.57 22.72 6.01
C ALA A 134 -0.81 22.84 5.34
N GLY A 135 -1.90 23.00 6.09
CA GLY A 135 -2.13 24.26 6.75
C GLY A 135 -2.66 25.31 5.79
N ASP A 136 -3.50 24.99 4.79
CA ASP A 136 -4.44 25.98 4.22
C ASP A 136 -5.55 25.33 3.37
N ALA A 137 -6.51 24.65 4.00
CA ALA A 137 -7.76 24.25 3.34
C ALA A 137 -8.99 24.90 4.02
N ARG A 138 -8.79 26.08 4.61
CA ARG A 138 -9.85 26.85 5.31
C ARG A 138 -9.84 28.33 4.93
N ARG A 139 -9.39 28.68 3.72
CA ARG A 139 -9.48 30.06 3.20
C ARG A 139 -9.98 30.18 1.76
N HIS A 140 -10.81 29.27 1.29
CA HIS A 140 -11.76 29.48 0.19
C HIS A 140 -12.73 28.31 0.31
N GLU A 141 -13.78 28.40 1.11
CA GLU A 141 -15.12 28.64 0.59
C GLU A 141 -16.04 28.91 1.80
N ARG A 142 -16.37 30.18 2.05
CA ARG A 142 -17.67 30.50 2.63
C ARG A 142 -18.61 30.76 1.44
N PRO A 143 -19.61 29.92 1.16
CA PRO A 143 -20.82 30.42 0.55
C PRO A 143 -21.58 31.17 1.64
N ALA A 144 -21.76 32.47 1.42
CA ALA A 144 -22.77 33.24 2.11
C ALA A 144 -24.15 32.63 1.83
N TYR A 145 -24.83 32.19 2.88
CA TYR A 145 -26.30 32.24 2.99
C TYR A 145 -26.53 33.12 4.20
N ILE A 146 -26.76 34.44 4.05
CA ILE A 146 -28.03 35.09 3.71
C ILE A 146 -29.19 34.55 4.57
N THR A 147 -29.52 35.39 5.57
CA THR A 147 -30.73 35.53 6.41
C THR A 147 -31.20 34.36 7.24
#